data_AF-A0A1M5P0S9-F1
#
_entry.id   AF-A0A1M5P0S9-F1
#
_cell.length_a   1.000
_cell.length_b   1.000
_cell.length_c   1.000
_cell.angle_alpha   90.00
_cell.angle_beta   90.00
_cell.angle_gamma   90.00
#
_symmetry.space_group_name_H-M   'P 1'
#
loop_
_entity.id
_entity.type
_entity.pdbx_description
1 polymer ?
#
loop_
_entity_poly.entity_id
_entity_poly.type
_entity_poly.pdbx_seq_one_letter_code
_entity_poly.pdbx_strand_id
1 'polypeptide(L)' 'MTTMSFEDLEAAYEALATAIDSAGVQREALFLTRLALVLSHELGDVTAFKKAVRIALEGLE' A
#
# COMPACT_ATOMS: atom_id res chain seq x y z
N MET A 1 -6.72 -7.83 15.84
CA MET A 1 -6.78 -7.05 14.59
C MET A 1 -6.99 -5.61 15.00
N THR A 2 -5.93 -4.81 14.98
CA THR A 2 -6.07 -3.37 15.23
C THR A 2 -6.62 -2.78 13.94
N THR A 3 -7.94 -2.73 13.84
CA THR A 3 -8.61 -1.98 12.78
C THR A 3 -8.14 -0.54 12.93
N MET A 4 -7.38 -0.03 11.95
CA MET A 4 -6.98 1.38 11.92
C MET A 4 -8.24 2.24 12.06
N SER A 5 -8.15 3.31 12.85
CA SER A 5 -9.27 4.24 12.96
C SER A 5 -9.54 4.87 11.60
N PHE A 6 -10.76 5.36 11.37
CA PHE A 6 -11.10 6.02 10.11
C PHE A 6 -10.14 7.20 9.81
N GLU A 7 -9.76 7.96 10.83
CA GLU A 7 -8.77 9.05 10.74
C GLU A 7 -7.39 8.55 10.29
N ASP A 8 -6.93 7.41 10.80
CA ASP A 8 -5.65 6.82 10.41
C ASP A 8 -5.69 6.31 8.96
N LEU A 9 -6.84 5.80 8.51
CA LEU A 9 -7.05 5.37 7.13
C LEU A 9 -7.08 6.57 6.17
N GLU A 10 -7.73 7.67 6.56
CA GLU A 10 -7.77 8.90 5.78
C GLU A 10 -6.36 9.50 5.64
N ALA A 11 -5.61 9.58 6.74
CA ALA A 11 -4.22 10.04 6.73
C ALA A 11 -3.32 9.16 5.86
N ALA A 12 -3.49 7.82 5.92
CA ALA A 12 -2.75 6.89 5.07
C ALA A 12 -3.09 7.08 3.59
N TYR A 13 -4.36 7.30 3.26
CA TYR A 13 -4.82 7.54 1.89
C TYR A 13 -4.29 8.88 1.36
N GLU A 14 -4.37 9.96 2.13
CA GLU A 14 -3.84 11.28 1.76
C GLU A 14 -2.32 11.22 1.52
N ALA A 15 -1.58 10.53 2.38
CA ALA A 15 -0.15 10.32 2.21
C ALA A 15 0.17 9.54 0.92
N LEU A 16 -0.61 8.50 0.61
CA LEU A 16 -0.48 7.74 -0.64
C LEU A 16 -0.78 8.60 -1.87
N ALA A 17 -1.88 9.36 -1.85
CA ALA A 17 -2.28 10.23 -2.95
C ALA A 17 -1.21 11.30 -3.23
N THR A 18 -0.69 11.94 -2.18
CA THR A 18 0.38 12.93 -2.29
C THR A 18 1.66 12.32 -2.85
N ALA A 19 2.02 11.11 -2.39
CA ALA A 19 3.22 10.44 -2.86
C ALA A 19 3.10 9.96 -4.31
N ILE A 20 1.92 9.50 -4.73
CA ILE A 20 1.61 9.15 -6.11
C ILE A 20 1.72 10.38 -7.02
N ASP A 21 1.11 11.50 -6.63
CA ASP A 21 1.18 12.75 -7.38
C ASP A 21 2.64 13.23 -7.54
N SER A 22 3.41 13.17 -6.45
CA SER A 22 4.84 13.51 -6.46
C SER A 22 5.68 12.56 -7.33
N ALA A 23 5.36 11.26 -7.37
CA ALA A 23 6.04 10.30 -8.23
C ALA A 23 5.74 10.59 -9.72
N GLY A 24 4.51 11.01 -10.01
CA GLY A 24 3.98 11.28 -11.34
C GLY A 24 3.50 10.02 -12.05
N VAL A 25 2.55 10.19 -12.98
CA VAL A 25 1.79 9.12 -13.66
C VAL A 25 2.67 8.05 -14.32
N GLN A 26 3.87 8.42 -14.80
CA GLN A 26 4.80 7.46 -15.43
C GLN A 26 5.52 6.56 -14.42
N ARG A 27 5.63 6.97 -13.15
CA ARG A 27 6.35 6.25 -12.09
C ARG A 27 5.46 5.77 -10.97
N GLU A 28 4.16 6.03 -11.02
CA GLU A 28 3.18 5.58 -10.04
C GLU A 28 3.27 4.07 -9.79
N ALA A 29 3.24 3.26 -10.85
CA ALA A 29 3.37 1.80 -10.73
C ALA A 29 4.71 1.37 -10.09
N LEU A 30 5.81 2.05 -10.43
CA LEU A 30 7.13 1.78 -9.84
C LEU A 30 7.16 2.18 -8.36
N PHE A 31 6.57 3.33 -8.01
CA PHE A 31 6.45 3.82 -6.64
C PHE A 31 5.62 2.85 -5.79
N LEU A 32 4.43 2.46 -6.25
CA LEU A 32 3.55 1.53 -5.54
C LEU A 32 4.22 0.16 -5.35
N THR A 33 4.91 -0.35 -6.37
CA THR A 33 5.68 -1.60 -6.26
C THR A 33 6.77 -1.46 -5.19
N ARG A 34 7.46 -0.33 -5.16
CA ARG A 34 8.55 -0.08 -4.21
C ARG A 34 8.02 0.11 -2.78
N LEU A 35 6.90 0.80 -2.61
CA LEU A 35 6.19 0.94 -1.34
C LEU A 35 5.77 -0.44 -0.81
N ALA A 36 5.18 -1.28 -1.67
CA ALA A 36 4.79 -2.65 -1.31
C ALA A 36 6.00 -3.50 -0.87
N LEU A 37 7.15 -3.38 -1.56
CA LEU A 37 8.39 -4.07 -1.16
C LEU A 37 8.94 -3.56 0.18
N VAL A 38 8.91 -2.25 0.43
CA VAL A 38 9.32 -1.67 1.72
C VAL A 38 8.42 -2.17 2.84
N LEU A 39 7.10 -2.15 2.64
CA LEU A 39 6.14 -2.67 3.61
C LEU A 39 6.32 -4.18 3.83
N SER A 40 6.67 -4.95 2.78
CA SER A 40 6.99 -6.38 2.90
C SER A 40 8.18 -6.63 3.81
N HIS A 41 9.22 -5.80 3.67
CA HIS A 41 10.42 -5.89 4.48
C HIS A 41 10.14 -5.53 5.94
N GLU A 42 9.39 -4.46 6.18
CA GLU A 42 8.96 -4.06 7.53
C GLU A 42 8.04 -5.10 8.19
N LEU A 43 7.16 -5.73 7.42
CA LEU A 43 6.29 -6.78 7.92
C LEU A 43 7.08 -8.04 8.31
N GLY A 44 8.25 -8.27 7.71
CA GLY A 44 9.12 -9.42 7.97
C GLY A 44 8.52 -10.78 7.57
N ASP A 45 7.32 -10.81 7.00
CA ASP A 45 6.58 -12.02 6.66
C ASP A 45 6.06 -12.00 5.22
N VAL A 46 6.70 -12.80 4.37
CA VAL A 46 6.36 -12.90 2.94
C VAL A 46 5.00 -13.57 2.71
N THR A 47 4.51 -14.39 3.64
CA THR A 47 3.23 -15.08 3.51
C THR A 47 2.08 -14.10 3.73
N ALA A 48 2.19 -13.27 4.77
CA ALA A 48 1.28 -12.18 5.06
C ALA A 48 1.29 -11.14 3.95
N PHE A 49 2.45 -10.81 3.38
CA PHE A 49 2.53 -9.95 2.21
C PHE A 49 1.80 -10.54 0.99
N LYS A 50 2.08 -11.80 0.62
CA LYS A 50 1.39 -12.46 -0.50
C LYS A 50 -0.12 -12.54 -0.30
N LYS A 51 -0.56 -12.76 0.95
CA LYS A 51 -1.97 -12.72 1.32
C LYS A 51 -2.56 -11.32 1.12
N ALA A 52 -1.87 -10.27 1.56
CA ALA A 52 -2.33 -8.89 1.37
C ALA A 52 -2.43 -8.52 -0.12
N VAL A 53 -1.46 -8.94 -0.95
CA VAL A 53 -1.51 -8.74 -2.41
C VAL A 53 -2.74 -9.42 -3.02
N ARG A 54 -3.03 -10.67 -2.62
CA ARG A 54 -4.22 -11.37 -3.12
C ARG A 54 -5.51 -10.63 -2.73
N ILE A 55 -5.64 -10.23 -1.46
CA ILE A 55 -6.82 -9.49 -0.97
C ILE A 55 -6.99 -8.16 -1.73
N ALA A 56 -5.89 -7.45 -1.99
CA ALA A 56 -5.92 -6.21 -2.76
C ALA A 56 -6.36 -6.43 -4.22
N LEU A 57 -5.98 -7.55 -4.83
CA LEU A 57 -6.44 -7.93 -6.17
C LEU A 57 -7.93 -8.32 -6.20
N GLU A 58 -8.41 -9.07 -5.20
CA GLU A 58 -9.84 -9.42 -5.08
C GLU A 58 -10.73 -8.19 -4.89
N GLY A 59 -10.21 -7.12 -4.27
CA GLY A 59 -10.94 -5.85 -4.08
C GLY A 59 -11.01 -4.95 -5.33
N LEU A 60 -10.36 -5.34 -6.43
CA LEU A 60 -10.40 -4.60 -7.71
C LEU A 60 -11.42 -5.19 -8.71
N GLU A 61 -12.01 -6.36 -8.41
CA GLU A 61 -13.09 -6.99 -9.20
C GLU A 61 -14.48 -6.44 -8.88
#